data_AF-A0A0K1E4W3-F1
#
_entry.id   AF-A0A0K1E4W3-F1
#
_cell.length_a   1.000
_cell.length_b   1.000
_cell.length_c   1.000
_cell.angle_alpha   90.00
_cell.angle_beta   90.00
_cell.angle_gamma   90.00
#
_symmetry.space_group_name_H-M   'P 1'
#
loop_
_entity.id
_entity.type
_entity.pdbx_description
1 polymer ?
#
loop_
_entity_poly.entity_id
_entity_poly.type
_entity_poly.pdbx_seq_one_letter_code
_entity_poly.pdbx_strand_id
1 'polypeptide(L)'
;MSSSNLRLTDGDFDAYSPTKATSKAYSRPRMDIKQRALTWARGVVARLAEQGFSVDVQGSDEHPSIRNRYRVDGQWVFFWRDEKAREDLDRLLSRGRTIAAEFDEFGAVRQHVFLALRITAHDIEIGLSVHPEAKVDLENLRARLDEADSTLPADLATALRALPDQFRVGAGSARDERVACSALTEEALVPLLRRATDGQEPLWLGWTVPREAAVEHTDILDGQLEDALTALAPIYRLIAWSRENDHLALDRRIEGVEQERARAHAELEAENERWRAEQTAARERSMEQAKTRLDESLPARRPTLENLFRSIGPRPSASADKPGAPRPQPARRPQDGPQLNRPASRQGASSPQGGKATPPAGPRPERAPLQPDRPKEPQETRPQPQTSAASGGSTGGPLDKGANVRVLRGPFEGKLGVIGELDGRGGARVLLGLLSTRMELADLEPVNETQERPVLGTSHRHPPLPASRKPR
;
A
#
# COMPACT_ATOMS: atom_id res chain seq x y z
N MET A 1 4.90 -2.63 -23.40
CA MET A 1 5.01 -1.41 -22.57
C MET A 1 6.37 -1.46 -21.91
N SER A 2 7.20 -0.42 -22.00
CA SER A 2 8.56 -0.45 -21.42
C SER A 2 8.45 -0.58 -19.90
N SER A 3 8.80 -1.76 -19.38
CA SER A 3 8.89 -2.03 -17.95
C SER A 3 9.78 -0.98 -17.31
N SER A 4 9.25 -0.27 -16.33
CA SER A 4 10.03 0.73 -15.60
C SER A 4 10.91 0.01 -14.60
N ASN A 5 12.21 0.02 -14.85
CA ASN A 5 13.18 -0.71 -14.06
C ASN A 5 13.53 0.05 -12.75
N LEU A 6 13.66 -0.68 -11.63
CA LEU A 6 14.15 -0.14 -10.36
C LEU A 6 15.63 0.28 -10.48
N ARG A 7 16.44 -0.51 -11.21
CA ARG A 7 17.89 -0.30 -11.44
C ARG A 7 18.63 0.08 -10.15
N LEU A 8 18.70 -0.87 -9.22
CA LEU A 8 19.27 -0.64 -7.90
C LEU A 8 20.79 -0.49 -7.99
N THR A 9 21.32 0.43 -7.20
CA THR A 9 22.75 0.75 -7.10
C THR A 9 23.18 0.76 -5.64
N ASP A 10 24.50 0.67 -5.39
CA ASP A 10 25.04 0.82 -4.03
C ASP A 10 24.59 2.11 -3.33
N GLY A 11 24.51 3.21 -4.09
CA GLY A 11 24.06 4.50 -3.58
C GLY A 11 22.63 4.46 -3.03
N ASP A 12 21.79 3.57 -3.57
CA ASP A 12 20.40 3.42 -3.14
C ASP A 12 20.32 2.78 -1.74
N PHE A 13 21.07 1.68 -1.52
CA PHE A 13 21.16 1.04 -0.19
C PHE A 13 21.86 1.94 0.82
N ASP A 14 22.93 2.62 0.39
CA ASP A 14 23.70 3.53 1.23
C ASP A 14 22.87 4.70 1.75
N ALA A 15 21.76 5.08 1.10
CA ALA A 15 20.88 6.13 1.58
C ALA A 15 20.14 5.75 2.87
N TYR A 16 20.03 4.46 3.18
CA TYR A 16 19.32 3.91 4.34
C TYR A 16 20.24 3.45 5.47
N SER A 17 21.54 3.74 5.40
CA SER A 17 22.47 3.33 6.46
C SER A 17 22.07 3.92 7.83
N PRO A 18 22.34 3.23 8.96
CA PRO A 18 21.99 3.73 10.29
C PRO A 18 22.55 5.12 10.61
N THR A 19 23.74 5.44 10.08
CA THR A 19 24.41 6.74 10.25
C THR A 19 23.72 7.88 9.49
N LYS A 20 22.93 7.56 8.46
CA LYS A 20 22.26 8.53 7.59
C LYS A 20 20.76 8.60 7.85
N ALA A 21 20.19 7.63 8.56
CA ALA A 21 18.74 7.47 8.74
C ALA A 21 18.03 8.74 9.26
N THR A 22 18.67 9.53 10.11
CA THR A 22 18.13 10.77 10.68
C THR A 22 18.47 12.04 9.89
N SER A 23 19.32 11.94 8.86
CA SER A 23 19.82 13.09 8.10
C SER A 23 18.91 13.45 6.93
N LYS A 24 18.55 14.73 6.83
CA LYS A 24 17.79 15.30 5.70
C LYS A 24 18.61 15.43 4.42
N ALA A 25 19.94 15.34 4.48
CA ALA A 25 20.79 15.40 3.30
C ALA A 25 20.52 14.24 2.33
N TYR A 26 20.01 13.11 2.84
CA TYR A 26 19.69 11.92 2.07
C TYR A 26 18.22 11.84 1.64
N SER A 27 17.39 12.86 1.93
CA SER A 27 15.99 12.88 1.49
C SER A 27 15.86 12.85 -0.04
N ARG A 28 16.77 13.53 -0.76
CA ARG A 28 16.73 13.55 -2.23
C ARG A 28 17.02 12.18 -2.85
N PRO A 29 18.15 11.50 -2.52
CA PRO A 29 18.37 10.12 -2.96
C PRO A 29 17.21 9.16 -2.65
N ARG A 30 16.66 9.22 -1.42
CA ARG A 30 15.52 8.38 -1.02
C ARG A 30 14.26 8.67 -1.83
N MET A 31 14.00 9.95 -2.13
CA MET A 31 12.88 10.35 -2.99
C MET A 31 13.03 9.80 -4.40
N ASP A 32 14.24 9.86 -4.98
CA ASP A 32 14.50 9.35 -6.31
C ASP A 32 14.27 7.81 -6.37
N ILE A 33 14.68 7.07 -5.33
CA ILE A 33 14.41 5.62 -5.17
C ILE A 33 12.91 5.35 -5.04
N LYS A 34 12.21 6.08 -4.16
CA LYS A 34 10.76 5.96 -3.97
C LYS A 34 10.00 6.17 -5.29
N GLN A 35 10.39 7.16 -6.09
CA GLN A 35 9.76 7.42 -7.38
C GLN A 35 9.97 6.28 -8.38
N ARG A 36 11.18 5.70 -8.46
CA ARG A 36 11.44 4.51 -9.28
C ARG A 36 10.61 3.32 -8.80
N ALA A 37 10.61 3.06 -7.50
CA ALA A 37 9.86 1.96 -6.90
C ALA A 37 8.35 2.08 -7.07
N LEU A 38 7.77 3.27 -6.93
CA LEU A 38 6.35 3.50 -7.20
C LEU A 38 6.00 3.35 -8.69
N THR A 39 6.94 3.66 -9.58
CA THR A 39 6.74 3.50 -11.03
C THR A 39 6.76 2.03 -11.42
N TRP A 40 7.73 1.27 -10.92
CA TRP A 40 7.78 -0.19 -11.03
C TRP A 40 6.51 -0.84 -10.45
N ALA A 41 6.10 -0.42 -9.24
CA ALA A 41 4.94 -0.97 -8.56
C ALA A 41 3.63 -0.77 -9.33
N ARG A 42 3.46 0.32 -10.09
CA ARG A 42 2.29 0.47 -10.97
C ARG A 42 2.23 -0.62 -12.07
N GLY A 43 3.38 -1.11 -12.53
CA GLY A 43 3.45 -2.28 -13.42
C GLY A 43 2.94 -3.54 -12.73
N VAL A 44 3.37 -3.76 -11.48
CA VAL A 44 2.89 -4.89 -10.65
C VAL A 44 1.37 -4.80 -10.41
N VAL A 45 0.84 -3.61 -10.09
CA VAL A 45 -0.61 -3.42 -9.91
C VAL A 45 -1.39 -3.83 -11.16
N ALA A 46 -0.91 -3.47 -12.35
CA ALA A 46 -1.54 -3.89 -13.60
C ALA A 46 -1.53 -5.42 -13.78
N ARG A 47 -0.40 -6.08 -13.48
CA ARG A 47 -0.28 -7.55 -13.55
C ARG A 47 -1.17 -8.26 -12.52
N LEU A 48 -1.28 -7.72 -11.31
CA LEU A 48 -2.18 -8.23 -10.27
C LEU A 48 -3.64 -8.08 -10.70
N ALA A 49 -4.01 -6.94 -11.31
CA ALA A 49 -5.35 -6.70 -11.82
C ALA A 49 -5.75 -7.66 -12.95
N GLU A 50 -4.81 -8.04 -13.83
CA GLU A 50 -5.04 -9.08 -14.86
C GLU A 50 -5.41 -10.45 -14.27
N GLN A 51 -5.02 -10.71 -13.03
CA GLN A 51 -5.36 -11.91 -12.27
C GLN A 51 -6.58 -11.74 -11.37
N GLY A 52 -7.27 -10.59 -11.44
CA GLY A 52 -8.44 -10.27 -10.62
C GLY A 52 -8.11 -9.72 -9.24
N PHE A 53 -6.87 -9.31 -8.98
CA PHE A 53 -6.48 -8.68 -7.71
C PHE A 53 -6.48 -7.17 -7.84
N SER A 54 -7.44 -6.52 -7.18
CA SER A 54 -7.50 -5.07 -7.07
C SER A 54 -6.73 -4.61 -5.83
N VAL A 55 -5.61 -3.90 -6.06
CA VAL A 55 -4.76 -3.36 -5.00
C VAL A 55 -4.37 -1.93 -5.31
N ASP A 56 -4.26 -1.11 -4.27
CA ASP A 56 -3.63 0.21 -4.36
C ASP A 56 -2.16 0.14 -3.96
N VAL A 57 -1.39 1.13 -4.38
CA VAL A 57 0.03 1.26 -4.06
C VAL A 57 0.30 2.53 -3.25
N GLN A 58 1.09 2.40 -2.18
CA GLN A 58 1.55 3.52 -1.37
C GLN A 58 3.02 3.36 -0.98
N GLY A 59 3.79 4.45 -1.00
CA GLY A 59 5.17 4.46 -0.52
C GLY A 59 5.32 5.16 0.84
N SER A 60 6.21 4.65 1.69
CA SER A 60 6.59 5.30 2.96
C SER A 60 7.23 6.68 2.75
N ASP A 61 7.26 7.53 3.76
CA ASP A 61 7.94 8.82 3.78
C ASP A 61 9.45 8.63 3.58
N GLU A 62 10.00 9.39 2.65
CA GLU A 62 11.42 9.33 2.29
C GLU A 62 12.31 10.27 3.13
N HIS A 63 11.70 11.14 3.94
CA HIS A 63 12.40 12.12 4.76
C HIS A 63 12.11 11.91 6.25
N PRO A 64 13.08 12.20 7.14
CA PRO A 64 12.86 12.16 8.58
C PRO A 64 11.74 13.12 9.00
N SER A 65 10.65 12.58 9.53
CA SER A 65 9.42 13.29 9.90
C SER A 65 8.92 12.80 11.27
N ILE A 66 7.94 13.48 11.87
CA ILE A 66 7.32 13.00 13.12
C ILE A 66 6.71 11.61 12.92
N ARG A 67 6.19 11.32 11.72
CA ARG A 67 5.47 10.09 11.39
C ARG A 67 6.36 8.85 11.44
N ASN A 68 7.63 8.99 11.03
CA ASN A 68 8.66 7.94 11.15
C ASN A 68 9.63 8.15 12.31
N ARG A 69 9.23 8.91 13.35
CA ARG A 69 10.08 9.16 14.53
C ARG A 69 11.44 9.75 14.16
N TYR A 70 11.46 10.60 13.13
CA TYR A 70 12.62 11.27 12.57
C TYR A 70 13.72 10.32 12.08
N ARG A 71 13.35 9.16 11.55
CA ARG A 71 14.28 8.13 11.09
C ARG A 71 13.74 7.42 9.84
N VAL A 72 14.60 7.26 8.84
CA VAL A 72 14.32 6.47 7.64
C VAL A 72 15.43 5.44 7.44
N ASP A 73 15.19 4.22 7.89
CA ASP A 73 16.12 3.07 7.79
C ASP A 73 15.77 2.09 6.66
N GLY A 74 14.69 2.38 5.93
CA GLY A 74 14.34 1.70 4.69
C GLY A 74 13.23 2.45 3.97
N GLN A 75 13.01 2.07 2.72
CA GLN A 75 11.88 2.52 1.92
C GLN A 75 10.92 1.36 1.70
N TRP A 76 9.66 1.60 2.01
CA TRP A 76 8.59 0.66 1.76
C TRP A 76 7.74 1.12 0.57
N VAL A 77 7.27 0.13 -0.18
CA VAL A 77 6.16 0.25 -1.12
C VAL A 77 5.16 -0.84 -0.78
N PHE A 78 3.98 -0.43 -0.34
CA PHE A 78 2.89 -1.29 0.08
C PHE A 78 1.91 -1.50 -1.08
N PHE A 79 1.45 -2.73 -1.22
CA PHE A 79 0.30 -3.12 -2.02
C PHE A 79 -0.74 -3.70 -1.09
N TRP A 80 -1.90 -3.09 -1.07
CA TRP A 80 -2.96 -3.41 -0.13
C TRP A 80 -4.29 -3.17 -0.79
N ARG A 81 -5.38 -3.52 -0.10
CA ARG A 81 -6.75 -3.38 -0.57
C ARG A 81 -6.99 -2.06 -1.28
N ASP A 82 -7.78 -2.08 -2.34
CA ASP A 82 -8.22 -0.85 -3.02
C ASP A 82 -9.03 0.08 -2.11
N GLU A 83 -9.21 1.31 -2.55
CA GLU A 83 -9.93 2.35 -1.81
C GLU A 83 -11.32 1.91 -1.35
N LYS A 84 -12.07 1.21 -2.22
CA LYS A 84 -13.42 0.76 -1.89
C LYS A 84 -13.42 -0.28 -0.77
N ALA A 85 -12.58 -1.30 -0.86
CA ALA A 85 -12.46 -2.33 0.17
C ALA A 85 -11.92 -1.76 1.49
N ARG A 86 -11.06 -0.73 1.43
CA ARG A 86 -10.63 0.00 2.63
C ARG A 86 -11.76 0.80 3.25
N GLU A 87 -12.54 1.55 2.47
CA GLU A 87 -13.68 2.32 2.99
C GLU A 87 -14.70 1.43 3.70
N ASP A 88 -14.98 0.25 3.13
CA ASP A 88 -15.88 -0.73 3.73
C ASP A 88 -15.37 -1.20 5.11
N LEU A 89 -14.07 -1.50 5.23
CA LEU A 89 -13.44 -1.88 6.50
C LEU A 89 -13.31 -0.73 7.48
N ASP A 90 -12.98 0.48 7.01
CA ASP A 90 -12.82 1.67 7.83
C ASP A 90 -14.13 2.04 8.54
N ARG A 91 -15.28 1.76 7.92
CA ARG A 91 -16.60 1.92 8.57
C ARG A 91 -16.75 1.04 9.81
N LEU A 92 -16.10 -0.13 9.84
CA LEU A 92 -16.06 -1.02 11.01
C LEU A 92 -14.97 -0.61 12.00
N LEU A 93 -13.77 -0.31 11.50
CA LEU A 93 -12.57 -0.03 12.31
C LEU A 93 -12.59 1.35 12.97
N SER A 94 -13.34 2.31 12.42
CA SER A 94 -13.44 3.67 12.95
C SER A 94 -13.98 3.75 14.38
N ARG A 95 -14.65 2.70 14.88
CA ARG A 95 -15.04 2.56 16.30
C ARG A 95 -13.82 2.24 17.18
N GLY A 96 -12.90 3.20 17.34
CA GLY A 96 -11.78 3.05 18.29
C GLY A 96 -10.45 3.68 17.87
N ARG A 97 -10.38 4.40 16.75
CA ARG A 97 -9.14 5.11 16.39
C ARG A 97 -8.82 6.17 17.43
N THR A 98 -7.62 6.08 17.99
CA THR A 98 -7.04 7.17 18.76
C THR A 98 -6.45 8.19 17.81
N ILE A 99 -6.48 9.47 18.19
CA ILE A 99 -5.84 10.55 17.42
C ILE A 99 -4.35 10.24 17.18
N ALA A 100 -3.68 9.58 18.14
CA ALA A 100 -2.28 9.19 17.99
C ALA A 100 -2.04 8.18 16.84
N ALA A 101 -2.99 7.28 16.58
CA ALA A 101 -2.90 6.33 15.48
C ALA A 101 -2.99 7.00 14.10
N GLU A 102 -3.60 8.18 13.99
CA GLU A 102 -3.65 8.96 12.74
C GLU A 102 -2.31 9.63 12.40
N PHE A 103 -1.41 9.77 13.38
CA PHE A 103 -0.09 10.38 13.19
C PHE A 103 1.03 9.35 12.91
N ASP A 104 0.77 8.05 13.02
CA ASP A 104 1.72 7.01 12.63
C ASP A 104 1.66 6.80 11.11
N GLU A 105 2.82 6.89 10.45
CA GLU A 105 2.96 6.71 9.01
C GLU A 105 2.40 5.38 8.50
N PHE A 106 2.57 4.33 9.31
CA PHE A 106 2.15 2.98 8.99
C PHE A 106 0.81 2.62 9.64
N GLY A 107 0.17 3.54 10.36
CA GLY A 107 -1.02 3.24 11.17
C GLY A 107 -2.18 2.69 10.35
N ALA A 108 -2.43 3.23 9.16
CA ALA A 108 -3.46 2.69 8.26
C ALA A 108 -3.04 1.33 7.68
N VAL A 109 -1.82 1.20 7.17
CA VAL A 109 -1.34 -0.02 6.51
C VAL A 109 -1.28 -1.22 7.47
N ARG A 110 -0.89 -0.98 8.73
CA ARG A 110 -0.80 -2.00 9.78
C ARG A 110 -2.14 -2.60 10.19
N GLN A 111 -3.26 -1.97 9.84
CA GLN A 111 -4.60 -2.51 10.11
C GLN A 111 -5.05 -3.54 9.07
N HIS A 112 -4.19 -3.84 8.09
CA HIS A 112 -4.51 -4.75 7.01
C HIS A 112 -3.38 -5.75 6.77
N VAL A 113 -3.74 -6.87 6.16
CA VAL A 113 -2.79 -7.68 5.40
C VAL A 113 -2.37 -6.89 4.16
N PHE A 114 -1.07 -6.88 3.88
CA PHE A 114 -0.51 -6.20 2.71
C PHE A 114 0.63 -7.02 2.10
N LEU A 115 0.84 -6.84 0.80
CA LEU A 115 2.11 -7.17 0.15
C LEU A 115 3.02 -5.95 0.22
N ALA A 116 4.33 -6.16 0.22
CA ALA A 116 5.28 -5.06 0.24
C ALA A 116 6.57 -5.38 -0.48
N LEU A 117 7.17 -4.32 -1.02
CA LEU A 117 8.59 -4.22 -1.29
C LEU A 117 9.23 -3.37 -0.19
N ARG A 118 10.34 -3.83 0.39
CA ARG A 118 11.15 -3.05 1.33
C ARG A 118 12.60 -3.03 0.89
N ILE A 119 13.18 -1.84 0.79
CA ILE A 119 14.59 -1.62 0.50
C ILE A 119 15.25 -1.12 1.78
N THR A 120 16.28 -1.81 2.28
CA THR A 120 17.05 -1.42 3.47
C THR A 120 18.48 -1.06 3.09
N ALA A 121 19.37 -0.88 4.08
CA ALA A 121 20.80 -0.73 3.84
C ALA A 121 21.51 -2.05 3.42
N HIS A 122 20.87 -3.20 3.67
CA HIS A 122 21.52 -4.52 3.59
C HIS A 122 20.83 -5.48 2.62
N ASP A 123 19.56 -5.25 2.32
CA ASP A 123 18.76 -6.17 1.54
C ASP A 123 17.55 -5.48 0.92
N ILE A 124 16.95 -6.20 -0.02
CA ILE A 124 15.60 -5.94 -0.49
C ILE A 124 14.72 -7.13 -0.10
N GLU A 125 13.56 -6.84 0.45
CA GLU A 125 12.56 -7.83 0.83
C GLU A 125 11.30 -7.63 0.02
N ILE A 126 10.71 -8.74 -0.37
CA ILE A 126 9.40 -8.78 -1.01
C ILE A 126 8.56 -9.82 -0.32
N GLY A 127 7.33 -9.48 0.07
CA GLY A 127 6.57 -10.39 0.89
C GLY A 127 5.16 -9.95 1.21
N LEU A 128 4.39 -10.89 1.72
CA LEU A 128 3.14 -10.69 2.43
C LEU A 128 3.46 -10.51 3.91
N SER A 129 2.83 -9.51 4.52
CA SER A 129 2.94 -9.22 5.94
C SER A 129 1.57 -9.05 6.55
N VAL A 130 1.37 -9.65 7.73
CA VAL A 130 0.21 -9.45 8.59
C VAL A 130 0.70 -8.85 9.89
N HIS A 131 0.39 -7.57 10.10
CA HIS A 131 0.74 -6.91 11.34
C HIS A 131 -0.25 -7.31 12.44
N PRO A 132 0.15 -7.35 13.72
CA PRO A 132 -0.74 -7.66 14.84
C PRO A 132 -1.96 -6.72 14.96
N GLU A 133 -1.86 -5.52 14.40
CA GLU A 133 -2.97 -4.55 14.37
C GLU A 133 -4.01 -4.85 13.28
N ALA A 134 -3.75 -5.80 12.37
CA ALA A 134 -4.68 -6.24 11.34
C ALA A 134 -5.76 -7.17 11.93
N LYS A 135 -6.51 -6.64 12.91
CA LYS A 135 -7.43 -7.42 13.75
C LYS A 135 -8.48 -8.15 12.94
N VAL A 136 -9.11 -7.50 11.98
CA VAL A 136 -10.14 -8.12 11.13
C VAL A 136 -9.59 -9.32 10.37
N ASP A 137 -8.38 -9.17 9.82
CA ASP A 137 -7.71 -10.24 9.09
C ASP A 137 -7.34 -11.41 10.01
N LEU A 138 -6.75 -11.12 11.17
CA LEU A 138 -6.34 -12.13 12.14
C LEU A 138 -7.53 -12.84 12.80
N GLU A 139 -8.60 -12.12 13.14
CA GLU A 139 -9.82 -12.69 13.69
C GLU A 139 -10.53 -13.57 12.65
N ASN A 140 -10.59 -13.14 11.38
CA ASN A 140 -11.17 -13.94 10.31
C ASN A 140 -10.34 -15.20 10.05
N LEU A 141 -9.01 -15.06 10.01
CA LEU A 141 -8.10 -16.18 9.86
C LEU A 141 -8.26 -17.17 11.02
N ARG A 142 -8.39 -16.68 12.25
CA ARG A 142 -8.65 -17.51 13.44
C ARG A 142 -9.98 -18.25 13.34
N ALA A 143 -11.07 -17.55 13.00
CA ALA A 143 -12.39 -18.15 12.83
C ALA A 143 -12.37 -19.27 11.80
N ARG A 144 -11.65 -19.06 10.69
CA ARG A 144 -11.43 -20.08 9.65
C ARG A 144 -10.62 -21.27 10.14
N LEU A 145 -9.64 -21.06 11.01
CA LEU A 145 -8.85 -22.16 11.59
C LEU A 145 -9.61 -22.95 12.65
N ASP A 146 -10.62 -22.35 13.27
CA ASP A 146 -11.47 -22.99 14.29
C ASP A 146 -12.65 -23.77 13.67
N GLU A 147 -12.91 -23.61 12.38
CA GLU A 147 -13.96 -24.33 11.66
C GLU A 147 -13.58 -25.81 11.45
N ALA A 148 -14.49 -26.72 11.82
CA ALA A 148 -14.21 -28.17 11.84
C ALA A 148 -13.83 -28.76 10.48
N ASP A 149 -14.43 -28.23 9.40
CA ASP A 149 -14.21 -28.67 8.02
C ASP A 149 -13.35 -27.67 7.23
N SER A 150 -12.50 -26.90 7.92
CA SER A 150 -11.67 -25.88 7.29
C SER A 150 -10.66 -26.48 6.30
N THR A 151 -10.74 -26.06 5.04
CA THR A 151 -9.74 -26.40 4.01
C THR A 151 -8.54 -25.44 4.01
N LEU A 152 -8.61 -24.35 4.80
CA LEU A 152 -7.62 -23.28 4.78
C LEU A 152 -6.18 -23.79 4.99
N PRO A 153 -5.86 -24.66 5.97
CA PRO A 153 -4.51 -25.16 6.15
C PRO A 153 -4.00 -25.93 4.93
N ALA A 154 -4.83 -26.80 4.34
CA ALA A 154 -4.48 -27.59 3.16
C ALA A 154 -4.29 -26.71 1.91
N ASP A 155 -5.20 -25.76 1.68
CA ASP A 155 -5.14 -24.81 0.56
C ASP A 155 -3.90 -23.90 0.66
N LEU A 156 -3.64 -23.39 1.86
CA LEU A 156 -2.49 -22.52 2.11
C LEU A 156 -1.18 -23.31 2.01
N ALA A 157 -1.09 -24.52 2.58
CA ALA A 157 0.10 -25.35 2.44
C ALA A 157 0.37 -25.72 0.96
N THR A 158 -0.69 -25.94 0.17
CA THR A 158 -0.57 -26.16 -1.28
C THR A 158 -0.05 -24.92 -2.00
N ALA A 159 -0.60 -23.75 -1.70
CA ALA A 159 -0.14 -22.49 -2.27
C ALA A 159 1.32 -22.16 -1.88
N LEU A 160 1.72 -22.43 -0.64
CA LEU A 160 3.08 -22.24 -0.14
C LEU A 160 4.09 -23.13 -0.85
N ARG A 161 3.76 -24.40 -1.10
CA ARG A 161 4.64 -25.33 -1.82
C ARG A 161 4.77 -25.01 -3.31
N ALA A 162 3.82 -24.25 -3.87
CA ALA A 162 3.91 -23.76 -5.25
C ALA A 162 4.85 -22.54 -5.37
N LEU A 163 5.23 -21.91 -4.25
CA LEU A 163 6.19 -20.82 -4.27
C LEU A 163 7.60 -21.31 -4.57
N PRO A 164 8.46 -20.45 -5.15
CA PRO A 164 9.88 -20.73 -5.32
C PRO A 164 10.59 -21.03 -3.99
N ASP A 165 11.63 -21.86 -4.02
CA ASP A 165 12.38 -22.31 -2.83
C ASP A 165 13.03 -21.20 -2.01
N GLN A 166 13.18 -20.01 -2.60
CA GLN A 166 13.72 -18.83 -1.91
C GLN A 166 12.72 -18.23 -0.91
N PHE A 167 11.43 -18.56 -1.01
CA PHE A 167 10.41 -18.05 -0.12
C PHE A 167 10.47 -18.71 1.25
N ARG A 168 10.36 -17.87 2.27
CA ARG A 168 10.29 -18.30 3.67
C ARG A 168 9.07 -17.70 4.36
N VAL A 169 8.61 -18.37 5.40
CA VAL A 169 7.47 -17.96 6.22
C VAL A 169 7.81 -18.08 7.69
N GLY A 170 7.32 -17.17 8.51
CA GLY A 170 7.53 -17.19 9.96
C GLY A 170 6.54 -16.28 10.69
N ALA A 171 6.21 -16.66 11.92
CA ALA A 171 5.55 -15.79 12.88
C ALA A 171 6.61 -15.18 13.79
N GLY A 172 6.53 -13.86 14.01
CA GLY A 172 7.49 -13.11 14.80
C GLY A 172 8.42 -12.22 13.96
N SER A 173 9.15 -11.36 14.66
CA SER A 173 10.07 -10.39 14.02
C SER A 173 11.44 -10.99 13.67
N ALA A 174 11.80 -12.14 14.25
CA ALA A 174 13.10 -12.77 14.07
C ALA A 174 13.19 -13.44 12.69
N ARG A 175 14.19 -13.06 11.89
CA ARG A 175 14.42 -13.66 10.57
C ARG A 175 14.86 -15.13 10.66
N ASP A 176 15.56 -15.50 11.73
CA ASP A 176 16.13 -16.84 11.92
C ASP A 176 15.08 -17.90 12.24
N GLU A 177 13.88 -17.49 12.66
CA GLU A 177 12.74 -18.38 12.90
C GLU A 177 11.96 -18.73 11.62
N ARG A 178 12.33 -18.13 10.48
CA ARG A 178 11.61 -18.31 9.22
C ARG A 178 12.01 -19.64 8.57
N VAL A 179 11.01 -20.44 8.21
CA VAL A 179 11.16 -21.74 7.57
C VAL A 179 10.91 -21.66 6.06
N ALA A 180 11.49 -22.58 5.28
CA ALA A 180 11.24 -22.67 3.84
C ALA A 180 9.76 -22.98 3.56
N CYS A 181 9.14 -22.27 2.60
CA CYS A 181 7.74 -22.54 2.23
C CYS A 181 7.57 -23.95 1.65
N SER A 182 8.56 -24.44 0.88
CA SER A 182 8.55 -25.80 0.32
C SER A 182 8.64 -26.92 1.36
N ALA A 183 9.13 -26.63 2.57
CA ALA A 183 9.25 -27.60 3.66
C ALA A 183 8.03 -27.60 4.61
N LEU A 184 7.06 -26.70 4.42
CA LEU A 184 5.96 -26.55 5.36
C LEU A 184 4.84 -27.55 5.08
N THR A 185 4.54 -28.38 6.09
CA THR A 185 3.37 -29.28 6.08
C THR A 185 2.14 -28.58 6.66
N GLU A 186 0.97 -29.17 6.44
CA GLU A 186 -0.29 -28.66 7.01
C GLU A 186 -0.24 -28.62 8.54
N GLU A 187 0.29 -29.68 9.15
CA GLU A 187 0.39 -29.84 10.60
C GLU A 187 1.37 -28.83 11.21
N ALA A 188 2.43 -28.46 10.48
CA ALA A 188 3.39 -27.43 10.91
C ALA A 188 2.88 -26.00 10.70
N LEU A 189 1.99 -25.79 9.72
CA LEU A 189 1.42 -24.49 9.40
C LEU A 189 0.43 -24.02 10.47
N VAL A 190 -0.41 -24.91 11.01
CA VAL A 190 -1.43 -24.52 12.00
C VAL A 190 -0.82 -23.84 13.25
N PRO A 191 0.19 -24.40 13.94
CA PRO A 191 0.84 -23.73 15.06
C PRO A 191 1.44 -22.36 14.71
N LEU A 192 2.01 -22.23 13.51
CA LEU A 192 2.56 -20.97 13.02
C LEU A 192 1.47 -19.91 12.86
N LEU A 193 0.33 -20.26 12.25
CA LEU A 193 -0.80 -19.33 12.13
C LEU A 193 -1.40 -19.00 13.50
N ARG A 194 -1.46 -19.96 14.42
CA ARG A 194 -1.94 -19.72 15.80
C ARG A 194 -1.03 -18.75 16.57
N ARG A 195 0.29 -18.80 16.39
CA ARG A 195 1.20 -17.77 16.95
C ARG A 195 0.85 -16.37 16.42
N ALA A 196 0.53 -16.25 15.14
CA ALA A 196 0.13 -14.98 14.56
C ALA A 196 -1.24 -14.50 15.08
N THR A 197 -2.25 -15.37 15.12
CA THR A 197 -3.62 -15.00 15.51
C THR A 197 -3.78 -14.82 17.02
N ASP A 198 -3.21 -15.73 17.83
CA ASP A 198 -3.40 -15.78 19.28
C ASP A 198 -2.25 -15.08 20.02
N GLY A 199 -1.02 -15.28 19.56
CA GLY A 199 0.18 -14.65 20.13
C GLY A 199 0.37 -13.20 19.71
N GLN A 200 -0.42 -12.71 18.73
CA GLN A 200 -0.30 -11.36 18.17
C GLN A 200 1.12 -11.09 17.65
N GLU A 201 1.75 -12.12 17.10
CA GLU A 201 3.03 -12.01 16.44
C GLU A 201 2.84 -11.63 14.97
N PRO A 202 3.70 -10.77 14.40
CA PRO A 202 3.59 -10.45 12.99
C PRO A 202 3.83 -11.71 12.15
N LEU A 203 2.94 -12.00 11.20
CA LEU A 203 3.16 -13.06 10.22
C LEU A 203 3.88 -12.46 9.02
N TRP A 204 5.00 -13.05 8.63
CA TRP A 204 5.75 -12.65 7.45
C TRP A 204 5.95 -13.85 6.52
N LEU A 205 5.81 -13.60 5.23
CA LEU A 205 6.06 -14.57 4.19
C LEU A 205 6.67 -13.86 2.99
N GLY A 206 7.82 -14.29 2.50
CA GLY A 206 8.45 -13.60 1.39
C GLY A 206 9.83 -14.10 1.03
N TRP A 207 10.50 -13.31 0.20
CA TRP A 207 11.86 -13.51 -0.25
C TRP A 207 12.73 -12.30 0.13
N THR A 208 13.94 -12.58 0.60
CA THR A 208 14.95 -11.58 0.93
C THR A 208 16.15 -11.75 0.00
N VAL A 209 16.58 -10.68 -0.64
CA VAL A 209 17.76 -10.64 -1.51
C VAL A 209 18.81 -9.74 -0.85
N PRO A 210 20.00 -10.28 -0.53
CA PRO A 210 21.12 -9.48 -0.02
C PRO A 210 21.52 -8.38 -1.00
N ARG A 211 22.03 -7.26 -0.46
CA ARG A 211 22.48 -6.10 -1.23
C ARG A 211 23.42 -6.50 -2.37
N GLU A 212 24.42 -7.34 -2.11
CA GLU A 212 25.42 -7.71 -3.13
C GLU A 212 24.73 -8.36 -4.34
N ALA A 213 23.87 -9.35 -4.10
CA ALA A 213 23.12 -10.03 -5.14
C ALA A 213 22.13 -9.09 -5.86
N ALA A 214 21.51 -8.16 -5.12
CA ALA A 214 20.56 -7.22 -5.70
C ALA A 214 21.22 -6.23 -6.67
N VAL A 215 22.43 -5.74 -6.33
CA VAL A 215 23.22 -4.86 -7.19
C VAL A 215 23.81 -5.63 -8.36
N GLU A 216 24.37 -6.82 -8.13
CA GLU A 216 24.97 -7.66 -9.17
C GLU A 216 23.96 -8.10 -10.24
N HIS A 217 22.72 -8.40 -9.83
CA HIS A 217 21.68 -8.93 -10.72
C HIS A 217 20.59 -7.89 -11.05
N THR A 218 20.89 -6.59 -10.96
CA THR A 218 19.87 -5.55 -11.12
C THR A 218 19.15 -5.58 -12.47
N ASP A 219 19.75 -6.12 -13.53
CA ASP A 219 19.14 -6.16 -14.86
C ASP A 219 17.97 -7.14 -14.96
N ILE A 220 17.95 -8.18 -14.11
CA ILE A 220 16.92 -9.22 -14.10
C ILE A 220 16.06 -9.20 -12.84
N LEU A 221 16.56 -8.60 -11.76
CA LEU A 221 15.92 -8.60 -10.45
C LEU A 221 14.52 -8.00 -10.51
N ASP A 222 14.32 -6.93 -11.28
CA ASP A 222 13.05 -6.22 -11.36
C ASP A 222 11.90 -7.16 -11.76
N GLY A 223 12.10 -7.94 -12.84
CA GLY A 223 11.12 -8.92 -13.30
C GLY A 223 10.89 -10.04 -12.29
N GLN A 224 11.96 -10.50 -11.61
CA GLN A 224 11.87 -11.53 -10.58
C GLN A 224 11.08 -11.05 -9.36
N LEU A 225 11.23 -9.78 -8.96
CA LEU A 225 10.44 -9.18 -7.89
C LEU A 225 8.97 -9.03 -8.28
N GLU A 226 8.67 -8.67 -9.53
CA GLU A 226 7.28 -8.63 -10.00
C GLU A 226 6.64 -10.02 -9.97
N ASP A 227 7.36 -11.03 -10.47
CA ASP A 227 6.91 -12.43 -10.48
C ASP A 227 6.72 -12.95 -9.05
N ALA A 228 7.61 -12.56 -8.13
CA ALA A 228 7.51 -12.87 -6.72
C ALA A 228 6.22 -12.30 -6.08
N LEU A 229 5.89 -11.01 -6.29
CA LEU A 229 4.62 -10.45 -5.77
C LEU A 229 3.40 -11.11 -6.39
N THR A 230 3.47 -11.41 -7.68
CA THR A 230 2.40 -12.08 -8.40
C THR A 230 2.14 -13.47 -7.83
N ALA A 231 3.20 -14.22 -7.52
CA ALA A 231 3.11 -15.55 -6.90
C ALA A 231 2.50 -15.51 -5.47
N LEU A 232 2.58 -14.37 -4.78
CA LEU A 232 1.98 -14.17 -3.46
C LEU A 232 0.47 -13.87 -3.49
N ALA A 233 -0.08 -13.48 -4.63
CA ALA A 233 -1.47 -13.03 -4.73
C ALA A 233 -2.51 -14.10 -4.31
N PRO A 234 -2.37 -15.40 -4.67
CA PRO A 234 -3.28 -16.44 -4.18
C PRO A 234 -3.24 -16.58 -2.65
N ILE A 235 -2.05 -16.46 -2.05
CA ILE A 235 -1.87 -16.54 -0.59
C ILE A 235 -2.46 -15.30 0.09
N TYR A 236 -2.27 -14.12 -0.51
CA TYR A 236 -2.92 -12.89 -0.08
C TYR A 236 -4.44 -13.06 0.00
N ARG A 237 -5.07 -13.64 -1.03
CA ARG A 237 -6.52 -13.93 -1.03
C ARG A 237 -6.97 -14.85 0.08
N LEU A 238 -6.14 -15.85 0.41
CA LEU A 238 -6.44 -16.82 1.45
C LEU A 238 -6.35 -16.20 2.85
N ILE A 239 -5.49 -15.20 3.06
CA ILE A 239 -5.25 -14.62 4.40
C ILE A 239 -6.08 -13.36 4.61
N ALA A 240 -6.15 -12.47 3.62
CA ALA A 240 -6.88 -11.23 3.72
C ALA A 240 -8.39 -11.48 3.79
N TRP A 241 -9.06 -10.84 4.74
CA TRP A 241 -10.51 -10.75 4.78
C TRP A 241 -11.05 -10.07 3.51
N SER A 242 -12.14 -10.62 3.03
CA SER A 242 -12.98 -10.16 1.93
C SER A 242 -14.40 -10.64 2.18
N ARG A 243 -15.36 -10.11 1.43
CA ARG A 243 -16.76 -10.55 1.51
C ARG A 243 -16.95 -12.03 1.11
N GLU A 244 -16.08 -12.53 0.23
CA GLU A 244 -16.12 -13.92 -0.24
C GLU A 244 -15.66 -14.93 0.83
N ASN A 245 -14.92 -14.49 1.84
CA ASN A 245 -14.39 -15.31 2.92
C ASN A 245 -14.67 -14.67 4.30
N ASP A 246 -15.87 -14.13 4.49
CA ASP A 246 -16.31 -13.49 5.74
C ASP A 246 -16.83 -14.51 6.76
N HIS A 247 -15.93 -15.06 7.59
CA HIS A 247 -16.29 -15.96 8.69
C HIS A 247 -16.64 -15.22 9.99
N LEU A 248 -16.56 -13.89 9.98
CA LEU A 248 -16.91 -13.02 11.10
C LEU A 248 -18.34 -12.47 11.01
N ALA A 249 -19.04 -12.76 9.90
CA ALA A 249 -20.31 -12.13 9.54
C ALA A 249 -20.24 -10.59 9.63
N LEU A 250 -19.09 -10.02 9.27
CA LEU A 250 -18.88 -8.59 9.18
C LEU A 250 -19.80 -7.95 8.15
N ASP A 251 -20.12 -8.61 7.04
CA ASP A 251 -21.02 -8.06 6.03
C ASP A 251 -22.38 -7.70 6.62
N ARG A 252 -22.96 -8.59 7.45
CA ARG A 252 -24.22 -8.30 8.16
C ARG A 252 -24.08 -7.14 9.15
N ARG A 253 -22.91 -7.02 9.79
CA ARG A 253 -22.63 -5.90 10.72
C ARG A 253 -22.47 -4.58 9.97
N ILE A 254 -21.79 -4.58 8.80
CA ILE A 254 -21.65 -3.42 7.93
C ILE A 254 -23.02 -2.95 7.48
N GLU A 255 -23.85 -3.86 6.95
CA GLU A 255 -25.21 -3.56 6.51
C GLU A 255 -26.06 -2.98 7.64
N GLY A 256 -25.95 -3.53 8.87
CA GLY A 256 -26.65 -2.99 10.03
C GLY A 256 -26.23 -1.55 10.38
N VAL A 257 -24.92 -1.27 10.37
CA VAL A 257 -24.40 0.08 10.64
C VAL A 257 -24.83 1.08 9.55
N GLU A 258 -24.88 0.65 8.29
CA GLU A 258 -25.36 1.49 7.18
C GLU A 258 -26.85 1.79 7.31
N GLN A 259 -27.67 0.81 7.66
CA GLN A 259 -29.09 1.01 7.93
C GLN A 259 -29.32 1.96 9.10
N GLU A 260 -28.56 1.84 10.18
CA GLU A 260 -28.62 2.76 11.32
C GLU A 260 -28.26 4.20 10.92
N ARG A 261 -27.18 4.39 10.15
CA ARG A 261 -26.76 5.71 9.67
C ARG A 261 -27.79 6.32 8.71
N ALA A 262 -28.34 5.51 7.80
CA ALA A 262 -29.39 5.96 6.89
C ALA A 262 -30.64 6.41 7.64
N ARG A 263 -31.03 5.69 8.70
CA ARG A 263 -32.14 6.09 9.59
C ARG A 263 -31.83 7.40 10.31
N ALA A 264 -30.64 7.53 10.92
CA ALA A 264 -30.24 8.75 11.61
C ALA A 264 -30.18 9.98 10.67
N HIS A 265 -29.70 9.80 9.43
CA HIS A 265 -29.68 10.87 8.43
C HIS A 265 -31.11 11.28 8.03
N ALA A 266 -31.98 10.31 7.76
CA ALA A 266 -33.39 10.58 7.43
C ALA A 266 -34.13 11.28 8.58
N GLU A 267 -33.84 10.92 9.84
CA GLU A 267 -34.37 11.60 11.01
C GLU A 267 -33.88 13.06 11.10
N LEU A 268 -32.59 13.30 10.89
CA LEU A 268 -32.01 14.65 10.90
C LEU A 268 -32.55 15.52 9.74
N GLU A 269 -32.73 14.93 8.55
CA GLU A 269 -33.38 15.61 7.42
C GLU A 269 -34.82 15.95 7.75
N ALA A 270 -35.59 15.02 8.33
CA ALA A 270 -36.96 15.27 8.76
C ALA A 270 -37.04 16.35 9.85
N GLU A 271 -36.10 16.41 10.78
CA GLU A 271 -36.00 17.50 11.77
C GLU A 271 -35.67 18.85 11.11
N ASN A 272 -34.74 18.86 10.16
CA ASN A 272 -34.37 20.08 9.43
C ASN A 272 -35.54 20.59 8.58
N GLU A 273 -36.30 19.69 7.95
CA GLU A 273 -37.53 20.03 7.23
C GLU A 273 -38.60 20.57 8.16
N ARG A 274 -38.83 19.94 9.33
CA ARG A 274 -39.75 20.45 10.36
C ARG A 274 -39.35 21.84 10.82
N TRP A 275 -38.06 22.05 11.09
CA TRP A 275 -37.53 23.36 11.50
C TRP A 275 -37.71 24.41 10.39
N ARG A 276 -37.45 24.06 9.13
CA ARG A 276 -37.70 24.95 7.99
C ARG A 276 -39.18 25.29 7.84
N ALA A 277 -40.07 24.30 7.97
CA ALA A 277 -41.52 24.49 7.90
C ALA A 277 -42.03 25.39 9.05
N GLU A 278 -41.48 25.22 10.25
CA GLU A 278 -41.80 26.08 11.40
C GLU A 278 -41.32 27.53 11.17
N GLN A 279 -40.11 27.70 10.63
CA GLN A 279 -39.58 29.02 10.26
C GLN A 279 -40.44 29.71 9.19
N THR A 280 -40.88 28.98 8.17
CA THR A 280 -41.78 29.54 7.15
C THR A 280 -43.14 29.91 7.75
N ALA A 281 -43.74 29.04 8.55
CA ALA A 281 -45.02 29.32 9.22
C ALA A 281 -44.93 30.47 10.22
N ALA A 282 -43.78 30.64 10.90
CA ALA A 282 -43.54 31.79 11.78
C ALA A 282 -43.42 33.10 10.99
N ARG A 283 -42.77 33.07 9.82
CA ARG A 283 -42.69 34.23 8.92
C ARG A 283 -44.06 34.61 8.36
N GLU A 284 -44.85 33.63 7.93
CA GLU A 284 -46.23 33.87 7.46
C GLU A 284 -47.11 34.47 8.56
N ARG A 285 -47.09 33.88 9.76
CA ARG A 285 -47.80 34.45 10.93
C ARG A 285 -47.36 35.89 11.23
N SER A 286 -46.06 36.18 11.12
CA SER A 286 -45.56 37.54 11.33
C SER A 286 -46.00 38.50 10.23
N MET A 287 -46.05 38.06 8.96
CA MET A 287 -46.57 38.86 7.84
C MET A 287 -48.07 39.13 7.98
N GLU A 288 -48.83 38.13 8.40
CA GLU A 288 -50.27 38.26 8.63
C GLU A 288 -50.56 39.23 9.77
N GLN A 289 -49.86 39.11 10.91
CA GLN A 289 -49.96 40.08 12.00
C GLN A 289 -49.57 41.51 11.57
N ALA A 290 -48.55 41.66 10.72
CA ALA A 290 -48.17 42.96 10.18
C ALA A 290 -49.25 43.54 9.26
N LYS A 291 -49.90 42.69 8.45
CA LYS A 291 -51.02 43.08 7.60
C LYS A 291 -52.23 43.50 8.44
N THR A 292 -52.59 42.76 9.47
CA THR A 292 -53.68 43.13 10.40
C THR A 292 -53.39 44.45 11.11
N ARG A 293 -52.15 44.66 11.58
CA ARG A 293 -51.74 45.95 12.17
C ARG A 293 -51.85 47.10 11.17
N LEU A 294 -51.47 46.87 9.92
CA LEU A 294 -51.61 47.89 8.87
C LEU A 294 -53.08 48.26 8.66
N ASP A 295 -53.96 47.27 8.52
CA ASP A 295 -55.40 47.45 8.32
C ASP A 295 -56.06 48.18 9.52
N GLU A 296 -55.70 47.83 10.76
CA GLU A 296 -56.18 48.53 11.97
C GLU A 296 -55.61 49.96 12.10
N SER A 297 -54.38 50.18 11.62
CA SER A 297 -53.68 51.47 11.73
C SER A 297 -54.03 52.48 10.63
N LEU A 298 -54.94 52.15 9.71
CA LEU A 298 -55.49 53.10 8.74
C LEU A 298 -56.69 53.83 9.36
N PRO A 299 -56.52 54.98 10.06
CA PRO A 299 -57.66 55.86 10.25
C PRO A 299 -58.14 56.30 8.86
N ALA A 300 -59.45 56.36 8.66
CA ALA A 300 -60.12 56.85 7.47
C ALA A 300 -59.87 58.35 7.17
N ARG A 301 -58.71 58.89 7.54
CA ARG A 301 -58.23 60.18 7.08
C ARG A 301 -57.47 59.95 5.79
N ARG A 302 -58.22 59.83 4.70
CA ARG A 302 -57.70 60.19 3.38
C ARG A 302 -56.98 61.53 3.54
N PRO A 303 -55.69 61.66 3.19
CA PRO A 303 -55.07 62.96 3.10
C PRO A 303 -55.88 63.75 2.07
N THR A 304 -56.70 64.68 2.53
CA THR A 304 -57.36 65.64 1.67
C THR A 304 -56.29 66.47 0.98
N LEU A 305 -56.53 66.87 -0.27
CA LEU A 305 -55.64 67.75 -1.03
C LEU A 305 -55.27 69.03 -0.26
N GLU A 306 -56.05 69.45 0.74
CA GLU A 306 -55.73 70.59 1.61
C GLU A 306 -54.48 70.41 2.49
N ASN A 307 -54.09 69.18 2.84
CA ASN A 307 -52.88 68.94 3.66
C ASN A 307 -51.62 68.69 2.81
N LEU A 308 -51.76 68.41 1.52
CA LEU A 308 -50.61 68.24 0.62
C LEU A 308 -50.00 69.58 0.17
N PHE A 309 -50.73 70.69 0.30
CA PHE A 309 -50.28 72.02 -0.13
C PHE A 309 -50.01 73.02 1.02
N ARG A 310 -50.14 72.61 2.29
CA ARG A 310 -50.06 73.55 3.44
C ARG A 310 -48.68 73.75 4.07
N SER A 311 -47.59 73.29 3.49
CA SER A 311 -46.24 73.47 4.08
C SER A 311 -45.14 73.88 3.08
N ILE A 312 -45.50 74.64 2.05
CA ILE A 312 -44.54 75.55 1.39
C ILE A 312 -44.69 76.93 2.05
N GLY A 313 -44.28 77.01 3.32
CA GLY A 313 -44.12 78.27 4.04
C GLY A 313 -42.66 78.74 3.96
N PRO A 314 -42.41 80.06 3.92
CA PRO A 314 -41.09 80.62 3.66
C PRO A 314 -40.11 80.26 4.79
N ARG A 315 -38.92 79.80 4.41
CA ARG A 315 -37.76 79.68 5.30
C ARG A 315 -37.46 81.06 5.92
N PRO A 316 -37.53 81.24 7.24
CA PRO A 316 -36.90 82.38 7.87
C PRO A 316 -35.38 82.17 7.89
N SER A 317 -34.68 83.14 7.34
CA SER A 317 -33.24 83.33 7.40
C SER A 317 -32.79 83.85 8.76
N ALA A 318 -31.61 83.39 9.20
CA ALA A 318 -30.77 83.96 10.27
C ALA A 318 -31.38 83.89 11.69
N SER A 319 -30.64 83.76 12.80
CA SER A 319 -29.25 84.10 13.10
C SER A 319 -28.79 83.33 14.36
N ALA A 320 -27.48 83.34 14.57
CA ALA A 320 -26.76 82.93 15.77
C ALA A 320 -27.39 83.40 17.09
N ASP A 321 -27.45 82.52 18.11
CA ASP A 321 -26.60 82.62 19.31
C ASP A 321 -26.67 81.36 20.19
N LYS A 322 -25.57 81.12 20.92
CA LYS A 322 -25.25 80.04 21.90
C LYS A 322 -26.21 80.01 23.13
N PRO A 323 -26.16 79.07 24.12
CA PRO A 323 -25.06 78.19 24.55
C PRO A 323 -25.42 76.74 24.92
N GLY A 324 -24.38 75.94 25.21
CA GLY A 324 -24.44 74.49 25.39
C GLY A 324 -25.14 73.97 26.65
N ALA A 325 -25.60 72.73 26.53
CA ALA A 325 -25.92 71.82 27.63
C ALA A 325 -25.70 70.36 27.16
N PRO A 326 -25.40 69.42 28.09
CA PRO A 326 -24.55 68.27 27.80
C PRO A 326 -25.30 67.08 27.21
N ARG A 327 -24.57 66.37 26.35
CA ARG A 327 -24.91 65.08 25.73
C ARG A 327 -25.10 64.02 26.83
N PRO A 328 -26.26 63.36 26.96
CA PRO A 328 -26.41 62.23 27.86
C PRO A 328 -25.61 61.04 27.29
N GLN A 329 -24.68 60.55 28.11
CA GLN A 329 -23.96 59.31 27.86
C GLN A 329 -24.95 58.14 27.85
N PRO A 330 -24.81 57.14 26.96
CA PRO A 330 -25.55 55.89 27.12
C PRO A 330 -25.04 55.19 28.38
N ALA A 331 -25.97 54.94 29.30
CA ALA A 331 -25.72 54.23 30.55
C ALA A 331 -25.02 52.90 30.28
N ARG A 332 -23.92 52.68 31.01
CA ARG A 332 -23.27 51.38 31.16
C ARG A 332 -24.30 50.37 31.65
N ARG A 333 -24.56 49.34 30.85
CA ARG A 333 -25.24 48.12 31.32
C ARG A 333 -24.33 47.43 32.36
N PRO A 334 -24.88 46.93 33.48
CA PRO A 334 -24.14 46.08 34.40
C PRO A 334 -23.69 44.80 33.68
N GLN A 335 -22.39 44.53 33.73
CA GLN A 335 -21.84 43.20 33.51
C GLN A 335 -22.16 42.38 34.76
N ASP A 336 -23.13 41.48 34.66
CA ASP A 336 -23.20 40.28 35.49
C ASP A 336 -24.00 39.22 34.72
N GLY A 337 -23.27 38.22 34.22
CA GLY A 337 -23.80 37.09 33.47
C GLY A 337 -22.68 36.17 33.00
N PRO A 338 -22.74 34.85 33.26
CA PRO A 338 -21.59 33.96 33.17
C PRO A 338 -21.19 33.67 31.72
N GLN A 339 -19.88 33.74 31.45
CA GLN A 339 -19.29 33.36 30.18
C GLN A 339 -19.49 31.85 29.93
N LEU A 340 -20.38 31.52 29.00
CA LEU A 340 -20.42 30.21 28.36
C LEU A 340 -19.67 30.30 27.02
N ASN A 341 -18.61 29.51 26.94
CA ASN A 341 -17.76 29.28 25.78
C ASN A 341 -18.60 28.99 24.52
N ARG A 342 -18.37 29.77 23.47
CA ARG A 342 -18.85 29.45 22.12
C ARG A 342 -17.63 29.39 21.18
N PRO A 343 -17.38 28.25 20.50
CA PRO A 343 -16.24 28.12 19.60
C PRO A 343 -16.48 28.87 18.28
N ALA A 344 -15.37 29.37 17.74
CA ALA A 344 -15.30 30.21 16.56
C ALA A 344 -15.59 29.43 15.26
N SER A 345 -16.63 29.85 14.54
CA SER A 345 -16.88 29.49 13.15
C SER A 345 -16.01 30.37 12.25
N ARG A 346 -14.89 29.84 11.73
CA ARG A 346 -14.15 30.44 10.61
C ARG A 346 -14.89 30.13 9.31
N GLN A 347 -15.68 31.08 8.83
CA GLN A 347 -16.02 31.21 7.42
C GLN A 347 -15.28 32.42 6.86
N GLY A 348 -14.39 32.16 5.93
CA GLY A 348 -13.62 33.16 5.20
C GLY A 348 -13.24 32.57 3.85
N ALA A 349 -14.21 32.51 2.95
CA ALA A 349 -13.98 32.27 1.54
C ALA A 349 -13.55 33.59 0.89
N SER A 350 -12.32 33.63 0.37
CA SER A 350 -11.91 34.63 -0.60
C SER A 350 -11.10 33.95 -1.71
N SER A 351 -11.66 34.02 -2.91
CA SER A 351 -11.09 33.58 -4.19
C SER A 351 -9.75 34.25 -4.49
N PRO A 352 -8.82 33.57 -5.18
CA PRO A 352 -7.79 34.25 -5.95
C PRO A 352 -8.16 34.29 -7.43
N GLN A 353 -8.31 35.51 -7.95
CA GLN A 353 -8.29 35.81 -9.38
C GLN A 353 -6.92 35.46 -9.97
N GLY A 354 -6.96 34.83 -11.14
CA GLY A 354 -5.79 34.51 -11.93
C GLY A 354 -5.11 35.76 -12.49
N GLY A 355 -3.83 35.91 -12.18
CA GLY A 355 -2.90 36.80 -12.87
C GLY A 355 -1.86 35.97 -13.61
N LYS A 356 -1.93 35.96 -14.95
CA LYS A 356 -0.87 35.49 -15.83
C LYS A 356 0.33 36.43 -15.70
N ALA A 357 1.46 35.92 -15.23
CA ALA A 357 2.75 36.59 -15.29
C ALA A 357 3.76 35.70 -16.02
N THR A 358 4.09 36.12 -17.23
CA THR A 358 5.16 35.60 -18.08
C THR A 358 6.53 35.90 -17.44
N PRO A 359 7.47 34.95 -17.34
CA PRO A 359 8.82 35.26 -16.89
C PRO A 359 9.67 35.86 -18.03
N PRO A 360 10.56 36.82 -17.74
CA PRO A 360 11.45 37.41 -18.73
C PRO A 360 12.64 36.49 -19.04
N ALA A 361 13.04 36.53 -20.31
CA ALA A 361 14.20 35.83 -20.84
C ALA A 361 15.51 36.36 -20.21
N GLY A 362 16.26 35.47 -19.58
CA GLY A 362 17.64 35.66 -19.16
C GLY A 362 18.65 35.11 -20.18
N PRO A 363 19.90 35.58 -20.16
CA PRO A 363 20.79 35.61 -21.31
C PRO A 363 21.49 34.29 -21.62
N ARG A 364 21.66 34.07 -22.92
CA ARG A 364 22.34 32.96 -23.59
C ARG A 364 23.85 33.03 -23.33
N PRO A 365 24.51 31.99 -22.79
CA PRO A 365 25.97 31.97 -22.75
C PRO A 365 26.56 31.55 -24.09
N GLU A 366 27.68 32.21 -24.38
CA GLU A 366 28.60 32.11 -25.52
C GLU A 366 29.03 30.69 -25.89
N ARG A 367 29.15 30.51 -27.22
CA ARG A 367 29.91 29.43 -27.86
C ARG A 367 31.39 29.60 -27.55
N ALA A 368 32.04 28.51 -27.18
CA ALA A 368 33.49 28.31 -27.24
C ALA A 368 33.82 26.95 -27.89
N PRO A 369 35.05 26.75 -28.41
CA PRO A 369 35.25 26.14 -29.73
C PRO A 369 35.85 24.72 -29.71
N LEU A 370 35.79 24.09 -30.90
CA LEU A 370 36.76 23.15 -31.49
C LEU A 370 37.22 21.96 -30.63
N GLN A 371 36.70 20.76 -30.96
CA GLN A 371 37.40 19.50 -30.69
C GLN A 371 38.23 19.10 -31.93
N PRO A 372 39.50 18.68 -31.76
CA PRO A 372 40.34 18.19 -32.83
C PRO A 372 40.13 16.70 -33.12
N ASP A 373 40.44 16.36 -34.38
CA ASP A 373 40.59 15.07 -35.05
C ASP A 373 40.55 13.78 -34.22
N ARG A 374 39.57 12.93 -34.57
CA ARG A 374 39.56 11.50 -34.25
C ARG A 374 40.35 10.72 -35.31
N PRO A 375 41.35 9.90 -34.94
CA PRO A 375 42.03 9.00 -35.86
C PRO A 375 41.08 7.90 -36.38
N LYS A 376 41.24 7.57 -37.66
CA LYS A 376 40.54 6.46 -38.35
C LYS A 376 40.94 5.12 -37.73
N GLU A 377 39.95 4.36 -37.27
CA GLU A 377 40.10 2.92 -37.00
C GLU A 377 40.16 2.12 -38.31
N PRO A 378 41.01 1.07 -38.40
CA PRO A 378 41.11 0.21 -39.57
C PRO A 378 39.91 -0.75 -39.67
N GLN A 379 39.40 -0.91 -40.89
CA GLN A 379 38.42 -1.93 -41.24
C GLN A 379 39.01 -3.33 -41.05
N GLU A 380 38.53 -4.06 -40.04
CA GLU A 380 38.75 -5.50 -39.94
C GLU A 380 37.84 -6.26 -40.91
N THR A 381 38.51 -7.12 -41.66
CA THR A 381 38.02 -8.05 -42.66
C THR A 381 37.09 -9.07 -42.03
N ARG A 382 35.91 -9.23 -42.64
CA ARG A 382 34.87 -10.19 -42.29
C ARG A 382 35.19 -11.55 -42.92
N PRO A 383 35.40 -12.64 -42.17
CA PRO A 383 35.35 -13.99 -42.73
C PRO A 383 33.93 -14.57 -42.56
N GLN A 384 33.36 -15.05 -43.67
CA GLN A 384 32.23 -15.97 -43.65
C GLN A 384 32.70 -17.37 -43.22
N PRO A 385 31.84 -18.15 -42.55
CA PRO A 385 31.82 -19.61 -42.73
C PRO A 385 30.42 -20.03 -43.20
N GLN A 386 30.28 -20.51 -44.45
CA GLN A 386 30.47 -21.91 -44.85
C GLN A 386 29.67 -22.90 -44.01
N THR A 387 28.49 -23.21 -44.53
CA THR A 387 27.66 -24.38 -44.23
C THR A 387 28.38 -25.66 -44.62
N SER A 388 28.67 -26.51 -43.63
CA SER A 388 29.08 -27.89 -43.84
C SER A 388 28.31 -28.80 -42.90
N ALA A 389 27.41 -29.59 -43.47
CA ALA A 389 26.81 -30.74 -42.83
C ALA A 389 27.87 -31.84 -42.71
N ALA A 390 28.07 -32.37 -41.50
CA ALA A 390 28.74 -33.63 -41.27
C ALA A 390 28.23 -34.24 -39.96
N SER A 391 27.48 -35.33 -40.11
CA SER A 391 27.23 -36.33 -39.09
C SER A 391 28.55 -36.95 -38.62
N GLY A 392 28.82 -36.90 -37.31
CA GLY A 392 29.93 -37.61 -36.67
C GLY A 392 29.61 -37.80 -35.19
N GLY A 393 29.47 -39.05 -34.76
CA GLY A 393 29.13 -39.40 -33.38
C GLY A 393 30.22 -38.95 -32.40
N SER A 394 29.86 -38.08 -31.46
CA SER A 394 30.67 -37.78 -30.29
C SER A 394 30.17 -38.60 -29.11
N THR A 395 31.03 -39.48 -28.61
CA THR A 395 30.98 -40.03 -27.25
C THR A 395 30.89 -38.87 -26.25
N GLY A 396 29.70 -38.67 -25.68
CA GLY A 396 29.37 -37.56 -24.79
C GLY A 396 30.19 -37.55 -23.51
N GLY A 397 30.78 -36.39 -23.20
CA GLY A 397 31.25 -36.08 -21.85
C GLY A 397 30.07 -35.85 -20.90
N PRO A 398 30.28 -35.89 -19.58
CA PRO A 398 29.20 -35.97 -18.58
C PRO A 398 28.33 -34.70 -18.39
N LEU A 399 28.51 -33.65 -19.19
CA LEU A 399 27.88 -32.34 -19.00
C LEU A 399 27.26 -31.81 -20.30
N ASP A 400 26.18 -32.46 -20.73
CA ASP A 400 25.38 -32.03 -21.88
C ASP A 400 24.29 -31.01 -21.49
N LYS A 401 23.77 -30.27 -22.48
CA LYS A 401 22.59 -29.41 -22.28
C LYS A 401 21.41 -30.26 -21.77
N GLY A 402 20.80 -29.81 -20.68
CA GLY A 402 19.75 -30.52 -19.96
C GLY A 402 20.25 -31.39 -18.80
N ALA A 403 21.56 -31.53 -18.60
CA ALA A 403 22.10 -32.26 -17.46
C ALA A 403 21.84 -31.53 -16.13
N ASN A 404 21.52 -32.32 -15.10
CA ASN A 404 21.44 -31.86 -13.72
C ASN A 404 22.85 -31.69 -13.16
N VAL A 405 23.12 -30.53 -12.60
CA VAL A 405 24.42 -30.15 -12.04
C VAL A 405 24.27 -29.59 -10.64
N ARG A 406 25.27 -29.83 -9.79
CA ARG A 406 25.44 -29.17 -8.50
C ARG A 406 26.51 -28.11 -8.62
N VAL A 407 26.23 -26.93 -8.12
CA VAL A 407 27.19 -25.84 -8.05
C VAL A 407 28.22 -26.12 -6.95
N LEU A 408 29.50 -26.11 -7.29
CA LEU A 408 30.61 -26.39 -6.36
C LEU A 408 31.15 -25.15 -5.65
N ARG A 409 31.02 -23.96 -6.26
CA ARG A 409 31.61 -22.71 -5.75
C ARG A 409 30.73 -21.50 -6.04
N GLY A 410 30.91 -20.45 -5.25
CA GLY A 410 30.23 -19.16 -5.44
C GLY A 410 28.94 -19.02 -4.62
N PRO A 411 28.13 -17.98 -4.89
CA PRO A 411 26.96 -17.63 -4.07
C PRO A 411 25.85 -18.70 -4.08
N PHE A 412 25.93 -19.66 -5.01
CA PHE A 412 24.96 -20.75 -5.17
C PHE A 412 25.56 -22.12 -4.83
N GLU A 413 26.70 -22.18 -4.13
CA GLU A 413 27.34 -23.45 -3.73
C GLU A 413 26.34 -24.42 -3.07
N GLY A 414 26.38 -25.68 -3.51
CA GLY A 414 25.50 -26.76 -3.08
C GLY A 414 24.12 -26.79 -3.74
N LYS A 415 23.72 -25.76 -4.52
CA LYS A 415 22.43 -25.74 -5.22
C LYS A 415 22.46 -26.63 -6.46
N LEU A 416 21.31 -27.27 -6.71
CA LEU A 416 21.06 -28.06 -7.92
C LEU A 416 20.47 -27.16 -9.00
N GLY A 417 20.91 -27.37 -10.23
CA GLY A 417 20.37 -26.69 -11.40
C GLY A 417 20.47 -27.52 -12.67
N VAL A 418 19.89 -27.01 -13.75
CA VAL A 418 19.88 -27.65 -15.07
C VAL A 418 20.67 -26.80 -16.05
N ILE A 419 21.57 -27.40 -16.84
CA ILE A 419 22.28 -26.70 -17.90
C ILE A 419 21.29 -26.34 -19.03
N GLY A 420 20.99 -25.05 -19.20
CA GLY A 420 20.14 -24.55 -20.28
C GLY A 420 20.88 -24.32 -21.60
N GLU A 421 22.14 -23.90 -21.54
CA GLU A 421 22.96 -23.59 -22.73
C GLU A 421 24.45 -23.69 -22.41
N LEU A 422 25.26 -24.14 -23.37
CA LEU A 422 26.71 -24.21 -23.28
C LEU A 422 27.32 -23.12 -24.18
N ASP A 423 28.19 -22.29 -23.65
CA ASP A 423 28.75 -21.13 -24.38
C ASP A 423 29.91 -21.50 -25.32
N GLY A 424 30.37 -22.76 -25.30
CA GLY A 424 31.53 -23.22 -26.08
C GLY A 424 32.90 -22.70 -25.58
N ARG A 425 32.92 -21.72 -24.66
CA ARG A 425 34.13 -21.17 -24.01
C ARG A 425 34.41 -21.73 -22.61
N GLY A 426 33.88 -22.91 -22.29
CA GLY A 426 34.02 -23.48 -20.94
C GLY A 426 33.00 -22.97 -19.92
N GLY A 427 32.01 -22.17 -20.32
CA GLY A 427 30.90 -21.72 -19.47
C GLY A 427 29.57 -22.36 -19.84
N ALA A 428 28.67 -22.44 -18.87
CA ALA A 428 27.30 -22.93 -19.01
C ALA A 428 26.31 -21.93 -18.39
N ARG A 429 25.15 -21.76 -19.03
CA ARG A 429 24.00 -21.07 -18.44
C ARG A 429 23.19 -22.10 -17.65
N VAL A 430 23.20 -21.99 -16.32
CA VAL A 430 22.55 -22.92 -15.40
C VAL A 430 21.26 -22.29 -14.86
N LEU A 431 20.18 -23.06 -14.86
CA LEU A 431 18.90 -22.72 -14.27
C LEU A 431 18.82 -23.28 -12.85
N LEU A 432 18.80 -22.41 -11.85
CA LEU A 432 18.72 -22.71 -10.41
C LEU A 432 17.32 -22.31 -9.92
N GLY A 433 16.32 -23.16 -10.18
CA GLY A 433 14.90 -22.81 -9.98
C GLY A 433 14.47 -21.70 -10.94
N LEU A 434 14.09 -20.53 -10.40
CA LEU A 434 13.73 -19.34 -11.21
C LEU A 434 14.93 -18.47 -11.63
N LEU A 435 16.12 -18.73 -11.07
CA LEU A 435 17.32 -17.94 -11.36
C LEU A 435 18.07 -18.55 -12.54
N SER A 436 18.51 -17.73 -13.49
CA SER A 436 19.40 -18.15 -14.58
C SER A 436 20.74 -17.43 -14.41
N THR A 437 21.81 -18.19 -14.20
CA THR A 437 23.15 -17.64 -14.02
C THR A 437 24.15 -18.29 -14.95
N ARG A 438 25.25 -17.59 -15.26
CA ARG A 438 26.35 -18.07 -16.09
C ARG A 438 27.48 -18.53 -15.18
N MET A 439 27.87 -19.79 -15.29
CA MET A 439 28.90 -20.42 -14.45
C MET A 439 29.96 -21.09 -15.31
N GLU A 440 31.17 -21.22 -14.79
CA GLU A 440 32.19 -22.02 -15.45
C GLU A 440 31.90 -23.51 -15.25
N LEU A 441 32.16 -24.34 -16.27
CA LEU A 441 31.96 -25.80 -16.20
C LEU A 441 32.83 -26.45 -15.11
N ALA A 442 33.95 -25.82 -14.73
CA ALA A 442 34.80 -26.29 -13.63
C ALA A 442 34.16 -26.14 -12.24
N ASP A 443 33.15 -25.27 -12.11
CA ASP A 443 32.40 -25.04 -10.88
C ASP A 443 31.10 -25.86 -10.82
N LEU A 444 30.90 -26.80 -11.75
CA LEU A 444 29.72 -27.64 -11.86
C LEU A 444 30.09 -29.11 -11.73
N GLU A 445 29.40 -29.82 -10.84
CA GLU A 445 29.51 -31.27 -10.69
C GLU A 445 28.26 -31.95 -11.29
N PRO A 446 28.41 -32.91 -12.22
CA PRO A 446 27.27 -33.65 -12.75
C PRO A 446 26.61 -34.47 -11.62
N VAL A 447 25.32 -34.22 -11.40
CA VAL A 447 24.53 -35.02 -10.46
C VAL A 447 23.90 -36.15 -11.25
N ASN A 448 24.55 -37.31 -11.19
CA ASN A 448 23.90 -38.54 -11.63
C ASN A 448 22.73 -38.79 -10.68
N GLU A 449 21.51 -38.47 -11.13
CA GLU A 449 20.29 -39.03 -10.56
C GLU A 449 20.30 -40.53 -10.85
N THR A 450 21.17 -41.28 -10.16
CA THR A 450 20.94 -42.69 -9.93
C THR A 450 19.58 -42.76 -9.27
N GLN A 451 18.60 -43.24 -10.03
CA GLN A 451 17.25 -43.55 -9.60
C GLN A 451 17.30 -44.45 -8.36
N GLU A 452 17.50 -43.90 -7.17
CA GLU A 452 16.83 -44.42 -5.99
C GLU A 452 15.38 -43.92 -6.07
N ARG A 453 14.64 -44.49 -7.04
CA ARG A 453 13.21 -44.65 -6.83
C ARG A 453 13.09 -45.42 -5.51
N PRO A 454 12.45 -44.88 -4.45
CA PRO A 454 12.05 -45.71 -3.34
C PRO A 454 11.19 -46.82 -3.94
N VAL A 455 11.69 -48.05 -3.88
CA VAL A 455 10.92 -49.22 -4.28
C VAL A 455 9.69 -49.22 -3.37
N LEU A 456 8.53 -48.92 -3.95
CA LEU A 456 7.24 -49.04 -3.27
C LEU A 456 7.10 -50.49 -2.83
N GLY A 457 7.52 -50.76 -1.60
CA GLY A 457 7.29 -52.03 -0.94
C GLY A 457 5.80 -52.25 -0.85
N THR A 458 5.30 -53.20 -1.63
CA THR A 458 3.91 -53.64 -1.63
C THR A 458 3.52 -54.10 -0.23
N SER A 459 2.84 -53.23 0.52
CA SER A 459 2.27 -53.51 1.84
C SER A 459 0.98 -54.32 1.70
N HIS A 460 1.12 -55.63 1.50
CA HIS A 460 0.04 -56.60 1.68
C HIS A 460 0.56 -57.81 2.45
N ARG A 461 0.68 -57.66 3.78
CA ARG A 461 0.54 -58.80 4.71
C ARG A 461 -0.25 -58.36 5.94
N HIS A 462 -1.49 -58.84 5.98
CA HIS A 462 -2.33 -58.88 7.16
C HIS A 462 -1.60 -59.62 8.30
N PRO A 463 -1.44 -59.05 9.50
CA PRO A 463 -1.02 -59.81 10.66
C PRO A 463 -2.16 -60.73 11.15
N PRO A 464 -1.87 -61.98 11.55
CA PRO A 464 -2.87 -62.88 12.12
C PRO A 464 -3.27 -62.44 13.54
N LEU A 465 -4.58 -62.46 13.81
CA LEU A 465 -5.20 -62.13 15.08
C LEU A 465 -4.72 -63.07 16.22
N PRO A 466 -4.36 -62.55 17.40
CA PRO A 466 -4.04 -63.38 18.56
C PRO A 466 -5.30 -63.97 19.21
N ALA A 467 -5.21 -65.26 19.53
CA ALA A 467 -6.28 -66.09 20.10
C ALA A 467 -6.71 -65.65 21.51
N SER A 468 -8.03 -65.68 21.73
CA SER A 468 -8.74 -65.48 22.98
C SER A 468 -8.30 -66.46 24.08
N ARG A 469 -7.88 -65.95 25.25
CA ARG A 469 -7.77 -66.73 26.49
C ARG A 469 -9.07 -66.63 27.30
N LYS A 470 -9.62 -67.78 27.68
CA LYS A 470 -10.78 -67.95 28.56
C LYS A 470 -10.44 -67.56 30.02
N PRO A 471 -11.43 -67.08 30.79
CA PRO A 471 -11.29 -66.75 32.20
C PRO A 471 -11.31 -68.00 33.09
N ARG A 472 -10.67 -67.90 34.25
CA ARG A 472 -10.84 -68.81 35.39
C ARG A 472 -10.99 -67.98 36.66
#